data_AF-A0A7L3ELR6-F1
#
_entry.id   AF-A0A7L3ELR6-F1
#
_cell.length_a   1.000
_cell.length_b   1.000
_cell.length_c   1.000
_cell.angle_alpha   90.00
_cell.angle_beta   90.00
_cell.angle_gamma   90.00
#
_symmetry.space_group_name_H-M   'P 1'
#
loop_
_entity.id
_entity.type
_entity.pdbx_description
1 polymer ?
#
loop_
_entity_poly.entity_id
_entity_poly.type
_entity_poly.pdbx_seq_one_letter_code
_entity_poly.pdbx_strand_id
1 'polypeptide(L)'
;LREVEASQRALLAEHEERIHLLEMERRRLHNDIQELKGNIRVFCRVRPLLPEERERQRGLPHLHFPPQDAHSLSQVGRERRLELRYDFSFDRVFPPGASQQEIFQEIQLLVQVCPQNPR
;
A
#
# COMPACT_ATOMS: atom_id res chain seq x y z
N LEU A 1 -44.75 20.06 -18.81
CA LEU A 1 -44.38 18.63 -18.62
C LEU A 1 -43.27 18.21 -19.58
N ARG A 2 -43.49 18.15 -20.91
CA ARG A 2 -42.44 17.76 -21.88
C ARG A 2 -41.19 18.64 -21.89
N GLU A 3 -41.32 19.96 -21.75
CA GLU A 3 -40.18 20.89 -21.68
C GLU A 3 -39.34 20.70 -20.41
N VAL A 4 -40.02 20.41 -19.28
CA VAL A 4 -39.37 20.12 -18.00
C VAL A 4 -38.61 18.79 -18.07
N GLU A 5 -39.22 17.76 -18.68
CA GLU A 5 -38.56 16.47 -18.93
C GLU A 5 -37.35 16.60 -19.86
N ALA A 6 -37.45 17.43 -20.91
CA ALA A 6 -36.34 17.69 -21.83
C ALA A 6 -35.18 18.43 -21.13
N SER A 7 -35.50 19.43 -20.31
CA SER A 7 -34.51 20.17 -19.50
C SER A 7 -33.82 19.27 -18.48
N GLN A 8 -34.57 18.39 -17.80
CA GLN A 8 -34.00 17.42 -16.86
C GLN A 8 -33.07 16.41 -17.55
N ARG A 9 -33.44 15.91 -18.74
CA ARG A 9 -32.58 15.00 -19.52
C ARG A 9 -31.29 15.66 -19.98
N ALA A 10 -31.36 16.92 -20.42
CA ALA A 10 -30.17 17.66 -20.81
C ALA A 10 -29.21 17.87 -19.63
N LEU A 11 -29.75 18.21 -18.45
CA LEU A 11 -28.96 18.36 -17.23
C LEU A 11 -28.31 17.04 -16.78
N LEU A 12 -29.04 15.93 -16.85
CA LEU A 12 -28.49 14.61 -16.55
C LEU A 12 -27.35 14.25 -17.50
N ALA A 13 -27.51 14.48 -18.80
CA ALA A 13 -26.45 14.22 -19.78
C ALA A 13 -25.20 15.08 -19.53
N GLU A 14 -25.37 16.35 -19.17
CA GLU A 14 -24.26 17.24 -18.78
C GLU A 14 -23.55 16.73 -17.52
N HIS A 15 -24.29 16.30 -16.51
CA HIS A 15 -23.72 15.72 -15.29
C HIS A 15 -23.00 14.39 -15.55
N GLU A 16 -23.56 13.53 -16.40
CA GLU A 16 -22.94 12.27 -16.81
C GLU A 16 -21.60 12.51 -17.53
N GLU A 17 -21.57 13.45 -18.48
CA GLU A 17 -20.34 13.83 -19.18
C GLU A 17 -19.29 14.40 -18.22
N ARG A 18 -19.72 15.27 -17.29
CA ARG A 18 -18.83 15.82 -16.27
C ARG A 18 -18.24 14.73 -15.37
N ILE A 19 -19.05 13.76 -14.93
CA ILE A 19 -18.59 12.62 -14.14
C ILE A 19 -17.60 11.78 -14.94
N HIS A 20 -17.87 11.55 -16.23
CA HIS A 20 -16.99 10.80 -17.11
C HIS A 20 -15.61 11.44 -17.23
N LEU A 21 -15.55 12.75 -17.52
CA LEU A 21 -14.31 13.50 -17.63
C LEU A 21 -13.51 13.51 -16.32
N LEU A 22 -14.18 13.71 -15.18
CA LEU A 22 -13.54 13.68 -13.86
C LEU A 22 -12.98 12.28 -13.54
N GLU A 23 -13.69 11.21 -13.91
CA GLU A 23 -13.20 9.84 -13.70
C GLU A 23 -12.00 9.53 -14.61
N MET A 24 -11.99 10.02 -15.85
CA MET A 24 -10.82 9.90 -16.73
C MET A 24 -9.60 10.62 -16.15
N GLU A 25 -9.77 11.84 -15.66
CA GLU A 25 -8.68 12.61 -15.04
C GLU A 25 -8.17 11.91 -13.77
N ARG A 26 -9.08 11.41 -12.92
CA ARG A 26 -8.74 10.64 -11.73
C ARG A 26 -7.89 9.41 -12.07
N ARG A 27 -8.24 8.69 -13.14
CA ARG A 27 -7.47 7.52 -13.61
C ARG A 27 -6.09 7.92 -14.13
N ARG A 28 -6.00 8.99 -14.92
CA ARG A 28 -4.71 9.50 -15.42
C ARG A 28 -3.78 9.85 -14.27
N LEU A 29 -4.25 10.68 -13.33
CA LEU A 29 -3.47 11.08 -12.16
C LEU A 29 -3.10 9.89 -11.28
N HIS A 30 -4.00 8.93 -11.13
CA HIS A 30 -3.71 7.71 -10.39
C HIS A 30 -2.57 6.92 -11.03
N ASN A 31 -2.59 6.74 -12.36
CA ASN A 31 -1.53 6.05 -13.08
C ASN A 31 -0.19 6.79 -12.99
N ASP A 32 -0.20 8.12 -13.16
CA ASP A 32 1.00 8.96 -13.01
C ASP A 32 1.61 8.77 -11.60
N ILE A 33 0.79 8.73 -10.55
CA ILE A 33 1.25 8.48 -9.18
C ILE A 33 1.86 7.08 -9.02
N GLN A 34 1.26 6.05 -9.64
CA GLN A 34 1.79 4.68 -9.58
C GLN A 34 3.13 4.55 -10.29
N GLU A 35 3.24 5.15 -11.48
CA GLU A 35 4.48 5.15 -12.26
C GLU A 35 5.61 5.85 -11.51
N LEU A 36 5.32 7.01 -10.90
CA LEU A 36 6.28 7.75 -10.06
C LEU A 36 6.72 6.96 -8.82
N LYS A 37 5.82 6.16 -8.23
CA LYS A 37 6.17 5.27 -7.11
C LYS A 37 6.96 4.04 -7.55
N GLY A 38 6.94 3.71 -8.84
CA GLY A 38 7.58 2.53 -9.40
C GLY A 38 6.59 1.37 -9.63
N ASN A 39 6.76 0.72 -10.79
CA ASN A 39 5.89 -0.37 -11.23
C ASN A 39 6.06 -1.68 -10.44
N ILE A 40 7.21 -1.86 -9.80
CA ILE A 40 7.51 -3.01 -8.93
C ILE A 40 7.78 -2.45 -7.54
N ARG A 41 7.03 -2.97 -6.55
CA ARG A 41 7.17 -2.58 -5.14
C ARG A 41 7.43 -3.81 -4.28
N VAL A 42 8.42 -3.73 -3.40
CA VAL A 42 8.81 -4.77 -2.45
C VAL A 42 8.52 -4.29 -1.03
N PHE A 43 7.56 -4.97 -0.39
CA PHE A 43 7.20 -4.71 0.99
C PHE A 43 7.75 -5.80 1.91
N CYS A 44 8.25 -5.42 3.07
CA CYS A 44 8.58 -6.34 4.13
C CYS A 44 7.50 -6.30 5.21
N ARG A 45 6.91 -7.46 5.57
CA ARG A 45 6.00 -7.56 6.71
C ARG A 45 6.53 -8.60 7.68
N VAL A 46 6.83 -8.14 8.89
CA VAL A 46 7.27 -9.04 9.96
C VAL A 46 6.04 -9.59 10.69
N ARG A 47 5.95 -10.92 10.79
CA ARG A 47 4.83 -11.58 11.47
C ARG A 47 4.95 -11.37 12.99
N PRO A 48 3.85 -11.04 13.69
CA PRO A 48 3.82 -11.14 15.15
C PRO A 48 4.07 -12.57 15.64
N LEU A 49 4.91 -12.69 16.66
CA LEU A 49 5.21 -13.95 17.32
C LEU A 49 3.96 -14.49 18.03
N LEU A 50 3.75 -15.80 17.91
CA LEU A 50 2.76 -16.52 18.70
C LEU A 50 3.18 -16.54 20.17
N PRO A 51 2.25 -16.74 21.12
CA PRO A 51 2.57 -16.80 22.54
C PRO A 51 3.69 -17.81 22.87
N GLU A 52 3.61 -19.00 22.29
CA GLU A 52 4.60 -20.08 22.46
C GLU A 52 6.01 -19.72 21.94
N GLU A 53 6.08 -18.86 20.92
CA GLU A 53 7.32 -18.40 20.31
C GLU A 53 7.96 -17.27 21.15
N ARG A 54 7.14 -16.39 21.73
CA ARG A 54 7.62 -15.35 22.66
C ARG A 54 8.30 -15.95 23.88
N GLU A 55 7.76 -17.05 24.42
CA GLU A 55 8.33 -17.75 25.57
C GLU A 55 9.69 -18.38 25.22
N ARG A 56 9.84 -18.96 24.02
CA ARG A 56 11.10 -19.57 23.58
C ARG A 56 12.17 -18.57 23.14
N GLN A 57 11.80 -17.48 22.46
CA GLN A 57 12.75 -16.60 21.77
C GLN A 57 12.96 -15.23 22.42
N ARG A 58 12.29 -14.93 23.55
CA ARG A 58 12.35 -13.62 24.24
C ARG A 58 12.08 -12.43 23.29
N GLY A 59 11.24 -12.62 22.27
CA GLY A 59 10.91 -11.60 21.27
C GLY A 59 11.75 -11.68 19.99
N LEU A 60 12.00 -10.53 19.35
CA LEU A 60 12.74 -10.39 18.09
C LEU A 60 14.01 -9.53 18.25
N PRO A 61 14.92 -9.84 19.18
CA PRO A 61 16.10 -8.98 19.44
C PRO A 61 17.09 -8.90 18.27
N HIS A 62 16.98 -9.83 17.32
CA HIS A 62 17.80 -9.87 16.12
C HIS A 62 17.26 -9.00 14.98
N LEU A 63 16.07 -8.40 15.12
CA LEU A 63 15.53 -7.47 14.14
C LEU A 63 15.49 -6.06 14.74
N HIS A 64 15.98 -5.09 13.97
CA HIS A 64 15.99 -3.70 14.35
C HIS A 64 15.25 -2.86 13.30
N PHE A 65 14.28 -2.10 13.77
CA PHE A 65 13.45 -1.19 13.00
C PHE A 65 13.83 0.24 13.39
N PRO A 66 14.48 1.02 12.53
CA PRO A 66 14.80 2.41 12.85
C PRO A 66 13.49 3.22 13.01
N PRO A 67 13.24 3.91 14.14
CA PRO A 67 11.96 4.57 14.40
C PRO A 67 11.58 5.66 13.40
N GLN A 68 12.59 6.24 12.73
CA GLN A 68 12.42 7.33 11.77
C GLN A 68 12.48 6.86 10.31
N ASP A 69 12.72 5.57 10.07
CA ASP A 69 12.88 5.02 8.73
C ASP A 69 12.03 3.76 8.56
N ALA A 70 10.88 3.93 7.90
CA ALA A 70 9.97 2.85 7.58
C ALA A 70 10.41 2.02 6.34
N HIS A 71 11.57 2.31 5.75
CA HIS A 71 12.08 1.63 4.57
C HIS A 71 13.21 0.65 4.90
N SER A 72 13.81 0.76 6.09
CA SER A 72 14.98 -0.03 6.48
C SER A 72 14.66 -1.10 7.52
N LEU A 73 15.28 -2.26 7.35
CA LEU A 73 15.28 -3.36 8.32
C LEU A 73 16.72 -3.85 8.51
N SER A 74 17.18 -3.90 9.75
CA SER A 74 18.48 -4.49 10.08
C SER A 74 18.29 -5.82 10.80
N GLN A 75 19.00 -6.85 10.37
CA GLN A 75 19.05 -8.15 11.03
C GLN A 75 20.45 -8.39 11.62
N VAL A 76 20.51 -8.75 12.90
CA VAL A 76 21.75 -9.17 13.56
C VAL A 76 21.80 -10.68 13.63
N GLY A 77 22.70 -11.28 12.84
CA GLY A 77 23.01 -12.71 12.87
C GLY A 77 24.25 -13.00 13.71
N ARG A 78 24.38 -14.25 14.16
CA ARG A 78 25.62 -14.76 14.76
C ARG A 78 26.16 -15.87 13.88
N GLU A 79 27.30 -15.62 13.24
CA GLU A 79 28.02 -16.62 12.47
C GLU A 79 29.44 -16.77 13.01
N ARG A 80 29.85 -17.99 13.37
CA ARG A 80 31.22 -18.32 13.83
C ARG A 80 31.81 -17.34 14.87
N ARG A 81 31.01 -16.95 15.88
CA ARG A 81 31.35 -16.01 16.98
C ARG A 81 31.49 -14.52 16.60
N LEU A 82 31.23 -14.14 15.34
CA LEU A 82 31.11 -12.74 14.94
C LEU A 82 29.63 -12.34 14.89
N GLU A 83 29.32 -11.15 15.40
CA GLU A 83 28.02 -10.52 15.18
C GLU A 83 28.05 -9.87 13.79
N LEU A 84 27.20 -10.37 12.89
CA LEU A 84 27.04 -9.85 11.54
C LEU A 84 25.74 -9.07 11.47
N ARG A 85 25.82 -7.85 10.95
CA ARG A 85 24.65 -7.00 10.70
C ARG A 85 24.35 -7.00 9.21
N TYR A 86 23.11 -7.33 8.86
CA TYR A 86 22.58 -7.27 7.51
C TYR A 86 21.56 -6.15 7.43
N ASP A 87 21.81 -5.18 6.56
CA ASP A 87 20.90 -4.05 6.36
C ASP A 87 20.14 -4.24 5.04
N PHE A 88 18.83 -4.10 5.09
CA PHE A 88 17.91 -4.27 3.97
C PHE A 88 17.05 -3.02 3.79
N SER A 89 16.81 -2.64 2.53
CA SER A 89 15.95 -1.52 2.14
C SER A 89 14.77 -2.00 1.31
N PHE A 90 13.58 -1.51 1.62
CA PHE A 90 12.30 -1.88 1.01
C PHE A 90 11.46 -0.62 0.73
N ASP A 91 10.42 -0.76 -0.11
CA ASP A 91 9.44 0.31 -0.30
C ASP A 91 8.71 0.66 1.00
N ARG A 92 8.45 -0.35 1.84
CA ARG A 92 7.97 -0.17 3.21
C ARG A 92 8.19 -1.44 4.04
N VAL A 93 8.54 -1.24 5.31
CA VAL A 93 8.72 -2.28 6.33
C VAL A 93 7.61 -2.13 7.37
N PHE A 94 6.83 -3.19 7.54
CA PHE A 94 5.77 -3.29 8.52
C PHE A 94 6.26 -4.10 9.72
N PRO A 95 6.37 -3.48 10.91
CA PRO A 95 6.77 -4.18 12.12
C PRO A 95 5.69 -5.19 12.56
N PRO A 96 6.01 -6.09 13.51
CA PRO A 96 5.06 -7.09 14.01
C PRO A 96 3.73 -6.53 14.53
N GLY A 97 3.73 -5.28 15.00
CA GLY A 97 2.53 -4.61 15.51
C GLY A 97 1.66 -3.95 14.43
N ALA A 98 2.09 -3.95 13.17
CA ALA A 98 1.33 -3.34 12.09
C ALA A 98 0.01 -4.09 11.85
N SER A 99 -1.08 -3.33 11.79
CA SER A 99 -2.41 -3.84 11.52
C SER A 99 -2.62 -4.16 10.05
N GLN A 100 -3.60 -5.04 9.77
CA GLN A 100 -4.00 -5.32 8.38
C GLN A 100 -4.56 -4.08 7.68
N GLN A 101 -5.17 -3.16 8.42
CA GLN A 101 -5.70 -1.92 7.87
C GLN A 101 -4.58 -1.01 7.37
N GLU A 102 -3.51 -0.83 8.15
CA GLU A 102 -2.35 -0.03 7.75
C GLU A 102 -1.65 -0.62 6.53
N ILE A 103 -1.52 -1.95 6.49
CA ILE A 103 -0.95 -2.66 5.33
C ILE A 103 -1.83 -2.45 4.10
N PHE A 104 -3.15 -2.63 4.24
CA PHE A 104 -4.08 -2.43 3.14
C PHE A 104 -4.08 -0.98 2.65
N GLN A 105 -3.96 0.01 3.53
CA GLN A 105 -3.92 1.41 3.14
C GLN A 105 -2.74 1.74 2.22
N GLU A 106 -1.61 1.04 2.37
CA GLU A 106 -0.46 1.21 1.49
C GLU A 106 -0.64 0.50 0.14
N ILE A 107 -1.35 -0.62 0.13
CA ILE A 107 -1.50 -1.50 -1.05
C ILE A 107 -2.76 -1.16 -1.87
N GLN A 108 -3.79 -0.55 -1.27
CA GLN A 108 -5.10 -0.30 -1.89
C GLN A 108 -5.00 0.43 -3.24
N LEU A 109 -4.00 1.30 -3.39
CA LEU A 109 -3.80 2.05 -4.61
C LEU A 109 -3.44 1.12 -5.79
N LEU A 110 -2.69 0.04 -5.55
CA LEU A 110 -2.36 -0.97 -6.58
C LEU A 110 -3.61 -1.76 -7.02
N VAL A 111 -4.56 -1.99 -6.10
CA VAL A 111 -5.78 -2.78 -6.37
C VAL A 111 -6.74 -2.04 -7.31
N GLN A 112 -6.69 -0.71 -7.30
CA GLN A 112 -7.60 0.13 -8.08
C GLN A 112 -7.36 0.07 -9.60
N VAL A 113 -6.24 -0.51 -10.04
CA VAL A 113 -5.92 -0.73 -11.46
C VAL A 113 -6.79 -1.83 -12.08
N CYS A 114 -7.42 -2.70 -11.27
CA CYS A 114 -8.04 -3.95 -11.76
C CYS A 114 -9.59 -4.09 -11.80
N PRO A 115 -10.47 -3.11 -11.49
CA PRO A 115 -11.91 -3.33 -11.65
C PRO A 115 -12.64 -2.44 -12.69
N GLN A 116 -11.97 -1.69 -13.57
CA GLN A 116 -12.68 -0.73 -14.43
C GLN A 116 -12.30 -0.74 -15.92
N ASN A 117 -12.01 -1.93 -16.46
CA ASN A 117 -12.00 -2.15 -17.90
C ASN A 117 -13.33 -2.83 -18.29
N PRO A 118 -14.40 -2.07 -18.62
CA PRO A 118 -15.55 -2.69 -19.25
C PRO A 118 -15.08 -3.24 -20.59
N ARG A 119 -15.30 -4.55 -20.80
CA ARG A 119 -15.29 -5.10 -22.16
C ARG A 119 -16.42 -4.46 -22.96
#